data_AF-A0A2V7A008-F1
#
_entry.id   AF-A0A2V7A008-F1
#
_cell.length_a   1.000
_cell.length_b   1.000
_cell.length_c   1.000
_cell.angle_alpha   90.00
_cell.angle_beta   90.00
_cell.angle_gamma   90.00
#
_symmetry.space_group_name_H-M   'P 1'
#
loop_
_entity.id
_entity.type
_entity.pdbx_description
1 polymer ?
#
loop_
_entity_poly.entity_id
_entity_poly.type
_entity_poly.pdbx_seq_one_letter_code
_entity_poly.pdbx_strand_id
1 'polypeptide(L)'
;LWRNVIPHVVPVARCLAPDLVGMGESGKAPGGTYRFADHVRYLDAWFDALGLARNVTLVVHDWGSALGFDWARRHPERVRGIAYMEALVRPMTWAEWPEPARKIFQAMRSPAGEEIVLVKNVFVERLLPGSVLRALTPEEMERYRTPYREPGESRRPTLTWPRQIPLDGEPADVVAVAGAYAAWLAATPLPKLFVNGDPGFLTTGALREFCRTFPNQEEVTVTGAHFVQEDSPDAIGRAVAAFVRRIGARVV
;
A
#
# COMPACT_ATOMS: atom_id res chain seq x y z
N LEU A 1 3.39 -10.08 4.29
CA LEU A 1 4.01 -9.25 3.25
C LEU A 1 5.46 -8.90 3.55
N TRP A 2 5.77 -8.09 4.58
CA TRP A 2 7.13 -7.54 4.78
C TRP A 2 8.18 -8.48 5.42
N ARG A 3 7.85 -9.76 5.67
CA ARG A 3 8.67 -10.69 6.47
C ARG A 3 10.10 -10.90 5.94
N ASN A 4 10.28 -10.85 4.63
CA ASN A 4 11.58 -11.05 3.97
C ASN A 4 12.25 -9.73 3.55
N VAL A 5 11.58 -8.58 3.73
CA VAL A 5 12.13 -7.25 3.46
C VAL A 5 12.76 -6.66 4.72
N ILE A 6 12.04 -6.73 5.85
CA ILE A 6 12.45 -6.15 7.15
C ILE A 6 13.85 -6.60 7.61
N PRO A 7 14.27 -7.87 7.48
CA PRO A 7 15.59 -8.32 7.95
C PRO A 7 16.77 -7.51 7.38
N HIS A 8 16.64 -6.97 6.16
CA HIS A 8 17.68 -6.14 5.53
C HIS A 8 17.75 -4.71 6.10
N VAL A 9 16.66 -4.24 6.72
CA VAL A 9 16.49 -2.85 7.19
C VAL A 9 16.74 -2.74 8.70
N VAL A 10 16.47 -3.79 9.47
CA VAL A 10 16.74 -3.85 10.93
C VAL A 10 18.15 -3.36 11.32
N PRO A 11 19.23 -3.67 10.57
CA PRO A 11 20.57 -3.18 10.92
C PRO A 11 20.75 -1.66 10.88
N VAL A 12 19.80 -0.91 10.29
CA VAL A 12 19.91 0.55 10.09
C VAL A 12 18.76 1.34 10.69
N ALA A 13 17.69 0.68 11.12
CA ALA A 13 16.53 1.35 11.71
C ALA A 13 15.68 0.41 12.57
N ARG A 14 14.95 1.01 13.53
CA ARG A 14 13.80 0.34 14.17
C ARG A 14 12.71 0.14 13.13
N CYS A 15 12.38 -1.12 12.84
CA CYS A 15 11.33 -1.47 11.88
C CYS A 15 10.01 -1.74 12.59
N LEU A 16 8.92 -1.16 12.08
CA LEU A 16 7.55 -1.33 12.59
C LEU A 16 6.64 -1.61 11.39
N ALA A 17 5.81 -2.65 11.49
CA ALA A 17 4.87 -3.04 10.43
C ALA A 17 3.52 -3.40 11.06
N PRO A 18 2.58 -2.44 11.17
CA PRO A 18 1.27 -2.72 11.75
C PRO A 18 0.40 -3.54 10.79
N ASP A 19 -0.38 -4.46 11.36
CA ASP A 19 -1.56 -4.99 10.69
C ASP A 19 -2.66 -3.92 10.75
N LEU A 20 -3.21 -3.52 9.61
CA LEU A 20 -4.29 -2.53 9.57
C LEU A 20 -5.54 -3.06 10.30
N VAL A 21 -6.36 -2.16 10.84
CA VAL A 21 -7.61 -2.55 11.53
C VAL A 21 -8.45 -3.51 10.68
N GLY A 22 -8.95 -4.58 11.29
CA GLY A 22 -9.71 -5.61 10.57
C GLY A 22 -8.89 -6.61 9.76
N MET A 23 -7.59 -6.38 9.57
CA MET A 23 -6.68 -7.19 8.77
C MET A 23 -5.63 -7.86 9.66
N GLY A 24 -5.01 -8.94 9.15
CA GLY A 24 -3.96 -9.65 9.90
C GLY A 24 -4.45 -10.11 11.28
N GLU A 25 -3.67 -9.82 12.30
CA GLU A 25 -3.98 -10.11 13.71
C GLU A 25 -4.53 -8.90 14.48
N SER A 26 -4.75 -7.76 13.80
CA SER A 26 -5.39 -6.59 14.41
C SER A 26 -6.88 -6.81 14.67
N GLY A 27 -7.38 -6.18 15.73
CA GLY A 27 -8.79 -6.22 16.10
C GLY A 27 -9.73 -5.69 15.00
N LYS A 28 -11.00 -6.11 15.06
CA LYS A 28 -12.05 -5.62 14.17
C LYS A 28 -12.54 -4.24 14.60
N ALA A 29 -12.95 -3.40 13.65
CA ALA A 29 -13.52 -2.10 13.97
C ALA A 29 -14.92 -2.29 14.61
N PRO A 30 -15.24 -1.69 15.78
CA PRO A 30 -16.52 -1.92 16.46
C PRO A 30 -17.75 -1.57 15.63
N GLY A 31 -17.66 -0.58 14.74
CA GLY A 31 -18.74 -0.20 13.82
C GLY A 31 -18.83 -1.03 12.55
N GLY A 32 -17.92 -2.00 12.34
CA GLY A 32 -17.89 -2.82 11.13
C GLY A 32 -17.50 -2.07 9.84
N THR A 33 -17.07 -0.80 9.94
CA THR A 33 -16.66 0.02 8.80
C THR A 33 -15.15 0.00 8.60
N TYR A 34 -14.74 -0.05 7.34
CA TYR A 34 -13.34 -0.15 6.91
C TYR A 34 -13.07 0.79 5.71
N ARG A 35 -13.70 1.96 5.70
CA ARG A 35 -13.43 2.99 4.68
C ARG A 35 -12.03 3.55 4.87
N PHE A 36 -11.53 4.27 3.87
CA PHE A 36 -10.22 4.91 3.94
C PHE A 36 -10.06 5.76 5.22
N ALA A 37 -11.07 6.58 5.55
CA ALA A 37 -11.08 7.41 6.75
C ALA A 37 -11.05 6.61 8.07
N ASP A 38 -11.63 5.41 8.11
CA ASP A 38 -11.54 4.53 9.28
C ASP A 38 -10.09 4.11 9.50
N HIS A 39 -9.43 3.63 8.44
CA HIS A 39 -8.04 3.21 8.49
C HIS A 39 -7.09 4.37 8.84
N VAL A 40 -7.33 5.59 8.33
CA VAL A 40 -6.60 6.80 8.73
C VAL A 40 -6.68 7.00 10.24
N ARG A 41 -7.88 6.97 10.83
CA ARG A 41 -8.07 7.21 12.26
C ARG A 41 -7.31 6.21 13.14
N TYR A 42 -7.34 4.92 12.79
CA TYR A 42 -6.60 3.91 13.55
C TYR A 42 -5.09 4.01 13.36
N LEU A 43 -4.63 4.36 12.15
CA LEU A 43 -3.21 4.52 11.88
C LEU A 43 -2.65 5.76 12.59
N ASP A 44 -3.37 6.87 12.60
CA ASP A 44 -3.02 8.08 13.36
C ASP A 44 -2.87 7.75 14.86
N ALA A 45 -3.85 7.05 15.43
CA ALA A 45 -3.80 6.61 16.83
C ALA A 45 -2.62 5.66 17.11
N TRP A 46 -2.24 4.82 16.16
CA TRP A 46 -1.08 3.92 16.27
C TRP A 46 0.25 4.70 16.27
N PHE A 47 0.39 5.71 15.40
CA PHE A 47 1.57 6.58 15.37
C PHE A 47 1.73 7.34 16.70
N ASP A 48 0.63 7.89 17.24
CA ASP A 48 0.64 8.62 18.50
C ASP A 48 0.92 7.70 19.69
N ALA A 49 0.30 6.51 19.76
CA ALA A 49 0.51 5.53 20.83
C ALA A 49 1.97 5.04 20.90
N LEU A 50 2.68 5.00 19.76
CA LEU A 50 4.09 4.63 19.71
C LEU A 50 5.05 5.82 19.89
N GLY A 51 4.53 7.05 20.06
CA GLY A 51 5.34 8.25 20.25
C GLY A 51 6.22 8.60 19.04
N LEU A 52 5.78 8.27 17.83
CA LEU A 52 6.54 8.45 16.59
C LEU A 52 6.47 9.91 16.10
N ALA A 53 7.12 10.81 16.85
CA ALA A 53 7.02 12.24 16.66
C ALA A 53 8.03 12.86 15.67
N ARG A 54 9.08 12.12 15.25
CA ARG A 54 10.11 12.62 14.31
C ARG A 54 10.88 11.48 13.64
N ASN A 55 11.58 11.81 12.55
CA ASN A 55 12.52 10.93 11.85
C ASN A 55 11.89 9.61 11.33
N VAL A 56 10.60 9.64 11.01
CA VAL A 56 9.88 8.48 10.47
C VAL A 56 10.22 8.31 8.99
N THR A 57 10.67 7.13 8.59
CA THR A 57 10.75 6.75 7.17
C THR A 57 9.60 5.80 6.86
N LEU A 58 8.74 6.19 5.92
CA LEU A 58 7.60 5.37 5.52
C LEU A 58 8.05 4.41 4.41
N VAL A 59 7.67 3.13 4.52
CA VAL A 59 7.86 2.13 3.46
C VAL A 59 6.49 1.54 3.15
N VAL A 60 5.93 1.88 2.00
CA VAL A 60 4.49 1.75 1.74
C VAL A 60 4.15 1.07 0.42
N HIS A 61 3.00 0.42 0.38
CA HIS A 61 2.51 -0.39 -0.73
C HIS A 61 0.99 -0.28 -0.84
N ASP A 62 0.45 -0.25 -2.06
CA ASP A 62 -1.00 -0.26 -2.34
C ASP A 62 -1.78 0.75 -1.48
N TRP A 63 -2.82 0.36 -0.74
CA TRP A 63 -3.55 1.25 0.17
C TRP A 63 -2.71 1.80 1.32
N GLY A 64 -1.70 1.06 1.75
CA GLY A 64 -0.69 1.56 2.69
C GLY A 64 0.05 2.78 2.14
N SER A 65 0.18 2.91 0.81
CA SER A 65 0.75 4.12 0.19
C SER A 65 -0.17 5.32 0.31
N ALA A 66 -1.46 5.20 0.00
CA ALA A 66 -2.40 6.31 0.15
C ALA A 66 -2.49 6.76 1.62
N LEU A 67 -2.54 5.82 2.56
CA LEU A 67 -2.52 6.11 4.00
C LEU A 67 -1.22 6.81 4.42
N GLY A 68 -0.07 6.29 3.98
CA GLY A 68 1.24 6.86 4.31
C GLY A 68 1.48 8.22 3.67
N PHE A 69 1.04 8.44 2.43
CA PHE A 69 1.15 9.72 1.73
C PHE A 69 0.26 10.77 2.39
N ASP A 70 -0.98 10.43 2.74
CA ASP A 70 -1.85 11.36 3.46
C ASP A 70 -1.29 11.71 4.85
N TRP A 71 -0.81 10.72 5.59
CA TRP A 71 -0.16 10.95 6.89
C TRP A 71 1.08 11.85 6.75
N ALA A 72 1.95 11.57 5.76
CA ALA A 72 3.15 12.36 5.52
C ALA A 72 2.83 13.81 5.13
N ARG A 73 1.78 14.03 4.33
CA ARG A 73 1.30 15.37 3.97
C ARG A 73 0.76 16.13 5.19
N ARG A 74 0.09 15.45 6.11
CA ARG A 74 -0.46 16.06 7.35
C ARG A 74 0.60 16.28 8.43
N HIS A 75 1.70 15.53 8.39
CA HIS A 75 2.77 15.55 9.38
C HIS A 75 4.18 15.67 8.75
N PRO A 76 4.42 16.62 7.83
CA PRO A 76 5.66 16.68 7.06
C PRO A 76 6.91 16.83 7.94
N GLU A 77 6.78 17.47 9.09
CA GLU A 77 7.85 17.65 10.08
C GLU A 77 8.29 16.35 10.76
N ARG A 78 7.43 15.32 10.73
CA ARG A 78 7.72 14.01 11.35
C ARG A 78 8.41 13.04 10.39
N VAL A 79 8.37 13.33 9.08
CA VAL A 79 8.81 12.41 8.03
C VAL A 79 10.22 12.74 7.55
N ARG A 80 11.05 11.72 7.47
CA ARG A 80 12.43 11.79 6.95
C ARG A 80 12.55 11.40 5.49
N GLY A 81 11.70 10.49 5.03
CA GLY A 81 11.67 10.01 3.66
C GLY A 81 10.55 9.00 3.43
N ILE A 82 10.27 8.73 2.16
CA ILE A 82 9.20 7.79 1.76
C ILE A 82 9.75 6.83 0.71
N ALA A 83 9.76 5.54 1.01
CA ALA A 83 9.92 4.49 0.02
C ALA A 83 8.55 3.92 -0.35
N TYR A 84 8.25 3.77 -1.63
CA TYR A 84 6.94 3.26 -2.06
C TYR A 84 7.06 2.34 -3.28
N MET A 85 6.09 1.43 -3.40
CA MET A 85 5.97 0.47 -4.49
C MET A 85 4.50 0.17 -4.76
N GLU A 86 4.14 -0.02 -6.03
CA GLU A 86 2.75 -0.38 -6.41
C GLU A 86 1.72 0.49 -5.67
N ALA A 87 1.90 1.81 -5.77
CA ALA A 87 1.26 2.84 -4.98
C ALA A 87 0.13 3.57 -5.73
N LEU A 88 -0.84 4.05 -4.96
CA LEU A 88 -1.92 4.93 -5.40
C LEU A 88 -1.39 6.37 -5.42
N VAL A 89 -0.70 6.78 -6.47
CA VAL A 89 0.03 8.07 -6.49
C VAL A 89 -0.84 9.29 -6.81
N ARG A 90 -2.02 9.09 -7.39
CA ARG A 90 -3.04 10.12 -7.68
C ARG A 90 -4.40 9.46 -7.97
N PRO A 91 -5.51 10.23 -8.04
CA PRO A 91 -6.74 9.75 -8.67
C PRO A 91 -6.50 9.31 -10.12
N MET A 92 -7.30 8.36 -10.59
CA MET A 92 -7.18 7.80 -11.93
C MET A 92 -8.55 7.52 -12.55
N THR A 93 -8.54 7.07 -13.79
CA THR A 93 -9.75 6.67 -14.54
C THR A 93 -9.77 5.17 -14.78
N TRP A 94 -10.94 4.60 -15.10
CA TRP A 94 -11.00 3.19 -15.51
C TRP A 94 -10.14 2.88 -16.74
N ALA A 95 -9.91 3.86 -17.62
CA ALA A 95 -9.06 3.70 -18.80
C ALA A 95 -7.60 3.43 -18.43
N GLU A 96 -7.13 3.99 -17.31
CA GLU A 96 -5.78 3.80 -16.78
C GLU A 96 -5.65 2.53 -15.91
N TRP A 97 -6.78 1.92 -15.53
CA TRP A 97 -6.78 0.67 -14.76
C TRP A 97 -6.41 -0.53 -15.65
N PRO A 98 -5.58 -1.49 -15.16
CA PRO A 98 -5.19 -2.66 -15.92
C PRO A 98 -6.39 -3.43 -16.49
N GLU A 99 -6.44 -3.55 -17.83
CA GLU A 99 -7.56 -4.14 -18.55
C GLU A 99 -7.95 -5.54 -18.06
N PRO A 100 -7.01 -6.47 -17.79
CA PRO A 100 -7.36 -7.82 -17.32
C PRO A 100 -8.09 -7.81 -15.96
N ALA A 101 -7.85 -6.80 -15.12
CA ALA A 101 -8.45 -6.69 -13.80
C ALA A 101 -9.68 -5.77 -13.77
N ARG A 102 -9.92 -4.95 -14.80
CA ARG A 102 -10.98 -3.94 -14.81
C ARG A 102 -12.37 -4.52 -14.48
N LYS A 103 -12.76 -5.61 -15.13
CA LYS A 103 -14.10 -6.22 -14.95
C LYS A 103 -14.32 -6.75 -13.53
N ILE A 104 -13.31 -7.42 -12.95
CA ILE A 104 -13.45 -7.97 -11.58
C ILE A 104 -13.53 -6.85 -10.54
N PHE A 105 -12.78 -5.76 -10.71
CA PHE A 105 -12.86 -4.61 -9.82
C PHE A 105 -14.18 -3.83 -9.97
N GLN A 106 -14.72 -3.69 -11.19
CA GLN A 106 -16.08 -3.16 -11.40
C GLN A 106 -17.14 -4.03 -10.70
N ALA A 107 -17.03 -5.36 -10.80
CA ALA A 107 -17.95 -6.28 -10.15
C ALA A 107 -17.87 -6.18 -8.61
N MET A 108 -16.67 -6.07 -8.03
CA MET A 108 -16.48 -5.84 -6.58
C MET A 108 -17.09 -4.51 -6.09
N ARG A 109 -17.18 -3.52 -6.98
CA ARG A 109 -17.83 -2.22 -6.71
C ARG A 109 -19.34 -2.24 -6.87
N SER A 110 -19.92 -3.34 -7.32
CA SER A 110 -21.37 -3.57 -7.41
C SER A 110 -21.89 -4.38 -6.19
N PRO A 111 -23.21 -4.60 -6.08
CA PRO A 111 -23.77 -5.53 -5.10
C PRO A 111 -23.20 -6.95 -5.18
N ALA A 112 -22.75 -7.39 -6.38
CA ALA A 112 -22.12 -8.70 -6.55
C ALA A 112 -20.81 -8.85 -5.75
N GLY A 113 -20.19 -7.74 -5.34
CA GLY A 113 -18.97 -7.74 -4.53
C GLY A 113 -19.13 -8.49 -3.20
N GLU A 114 -20.31 -8.47 -2.59
CA GLU A 114 -20.60 -9.20 -1.35
C GLU A 114 -20.37 -10.71 -1.54
N GLU A 115 -20.97 -11.30 -2.57
CA GLU A 115 -20.80 -12.71 -2.93
C GLU A 115 -19.34 -13.01 -3.33
N ILE A 116 -18.75 -12.15 -4.16
CA ILE A 116 -17.37 -12.32 -4.67
C ILE A 116 -16.35 -12.39 -3.52
N VAL A 117 -16.48 -11.52 -2.52
CA VAL A 117 -15.47 -11.39 -1.47
C VAL A 117 -15.89 -12.07 -0.17
N LEU A 118 -17.09 -11.81 0.34
CA LEU A 118 -17.48 -12.31 1.65
C LEU A 118 -17.78 -13.81 1.62
N VAL A 119 -18.33 -14.32 0.52
CA VAL A 119 -18.62 -15.75 0.37
C VAL A 119 -17.43 -16.48 -0.29
N LYS A 120 -16.97 -15.99 -1.44
CA LYS A 120 -15.97 -16.70 -2.27
C LYS A 120 -14.51 -16.34 -2.01
N ASN A 121 -14.24 -15.33 -1.18
CA ASN A 121 -12.89 -14.87 -0.83
C ASN A 121 -11.98 -14.60 -2.04
N VAL A 122 -12.54 -14.15 -3.16
CA VAL A 122 -11.81 -14.06 -4.45
C VAL A 122 -10.56 -13.19 -4.35
N PHE A 123 -10.55 -12.17 -3.49
CA PHE A 123 -9.37 -11.33 -3.30
C PHE A 123 -8.16 -12.16 -2.81
N VAL A 124 -8.33 -12.96 -1.76
CA VAL A 124 -7.25 -13.77 -1.18
C VAL A 124 -6.98 -15.03 -1.98
N GLU A 125 -8.03 -15.70 -2.47
CA GLU A 125 -7.90 -17.01 -3.13
C GLU A 125 -7.50 -16.91 -4.62
N ARG A 126 -7.70 -15.76 -5.26
CA ARG A 126 -7.45 -15.58 -6.70
C ARG A 126 -6.58 -14.37 -7.00
N LEU A 127 -6.96 -13.18 -6.53
CA LEU A 127 -6.25 -11.95 -6.90
C LEU A 127 -4.85 -11.89 -6.29
N LEU A 128 -4.70 -12.28 -5.02
CA LEU A 128 -3.41 -12.34 -4.34
C LEU A 128 -2.41 -13.27 -5.05
N PRO A 129 -2.68 -14.59 -5.19
CA PRO A 129 -1.74 -15.49 -5.85
C PRO A 129 -1.59 -15.20 -7.34
N GLY A 130 -2.62 -14.65 -8.00
CA GLY A 130 -2.53 -14.22 -9.41
C GLY A 130 -1.71 -12.96 -9.63
N SER A 131 -1.31 -12.26 -8.56
CA SER A 131 -0.52 -11.02 -8.61
C SER A 131 0.84 -11.15 -7.91
N VAL A 132 1.33 -12.39 -7.80
CA VAL A 132 2.70 -12.77 -7.44
C VAL A 132 3.24 -13.59 -8.63
N LEU A 133 4.45 -13.30 -9.11
CA LEU A 133 5.01 -14.02 -10.26
C LEU A 133 5.42 -15.45 -9.90
N ARG A 134 6.00 -15.64 -8.70
CA ARG A 134 6.29 -16.98 -8.19
C ARG A 134 5.05 -17.65 -7.59
N ALA A 135 5.07 -18.98 -7.52
CA ALA A 135 4.11 -19.70 -6.71
C ALA A 135 4.38 -19.43 -5.22
N LEU A 136 3.36 -18.97 -4.50
CA LEU A 136 3.37 -18.95 -3.04
C LEU A 136 3.28 -20.39 -2.52
N THR A 137 4.06 -20.72 -1.48
CA THR A 137 3.97 -22.04 -0.85
C THR A 137 2.61 -22.21 -0.14
N PRO A 138 2.18 -23.45 0.15
CA PRO A 138 0.97 -23.68 0.92
C PRO A 138 0.96 -22.96 2.28
N GLU A 139 2.10 -22.92 2.96
CA GLU A 139 2.27 -22.24 4.24
C GLU A 139 2.15 -20.71 4.10
N GLU A 140 2.78 -20.13 3.07
CA GLU A 140 2.68 -18.69 2.79
C GLU A 140 1.25 -18.28 2.46
N MET A 141 0.57 -19.06 1.60
CA MET A 141 -0.84 -18.85 1.29
C MET A 141 -1.72 -18.99 2.53
N GLU A 142 -1.46 -19.98 3.38
CA GLU A 142 -2.24 -20.16 4.60
C GLU A 142 -2.10 -18.97 5.54
N ARG A 143 -0.89 -18.40 5.67
CA ARG A 143 -0.70 -17.19 6.46
C ARG A 143 -1.54 -16.01 5.95
N TYR A 144 -1.72 -15.87 4.63
CA TYR A 144 -2.61 -14.87 4.06
C TYR A 144 -4.10 -15.18 4.25
N ARG A 145 -4.48 -16.47 4.32
CA ARG A 145 -5.85 -16.90 4.55
C ARG A 145 -6.32 -16.73 5.98
N THR A 146 -5.43 -16.90 6.97
CA THR A 146 -5.78 -16.94 8.40
C THR A 146 -6.79 -15.85 8.83
N PRO A 147 -6.63 -14.56 8.47
CA PRO A 147 -7.56 -13.50 8.91
C PRO A 147 -8.96 -13.56 8.26
N TYR A 148 -9.09 -14.36 7.20
CA TYR A 148 -10.20 -14.37 6.24
C TYR A 148 -10.77 -15.78 6.02
N ARG A 149 -10.43 -16.75 6.88
CA ARG A 149 -10.82 -18.15 6.72
C ARG A 149 -12.34 -18.30 6.72
N GLU A 150 -13.01 -17.70 7.71
CA GLU A 150 -14.46 -17.77 7.84
C GLU A 150 -15.16 -16.86 6.81
N PRO A 151 -16.17 -17.35 6.08
CA PRO A 151 -17.04 -16.52 5.26
C PRO A 151 -17.75 -15.42 6.07
N GLY A 152 -18.04 -14.31 5.39
CA GLY A 152 -18.78 -13.17 5.98
C GLY A 152 -17.92 -11.95 6.31
N GLU A 153 -18.35 -11.20 7.31
CA GLU A 153 -17.86 -9.84 7.62
C GLU A 153 -16.38 -9.77 8.03
N SER A 154 -15.75 -10.89 8.39
CA SER A 154 -14.30 -10.94 8.62
C SER A 154 -13.50 -10.48 7.39
N ARG A 155 -14.07 -10.67 6.18
CA ARG A 155 -13.54 -10.33 4.86
C ARG A 155 -13.94 -8.94 4.37
N ARG A 156 -14.75 -8.19 5.13
CA ARG A 156 -15.22 -6.84 4.76
C ARG A 156 -14.09 -5.87 4.36
N PRO A 157 -12.91 -5.85 5.01
CA PRO A 157 -11.82 -4.97 4.58
C PRO A 157 -11.38 -5.22 3.14
N THR A 158 -11.26 -6.49 2.70
CA THR A 158 -10.78 -6.84 1.36
C THR A 158 -11.79 -6.54 0.25
N LEU A 159 -13.06 -6.33 0.59
CA LEU A 159 -14.10 -5.80 -0.31
C LEU A 159 -14.15 -4.27 -0.30
N THR A 160 -13.97 -3.67 0.88
CA THR A 160 -14.09 -2.22 1.04
C THR A 160 -12.93 -1.51 0.34
N TRP A 161 -11.72 -2.04 0.39
CA TRP A 161 -10.56 -1.45 -0.29
C TRP A 161 -10.76 -1.22 -1.80
N PRO A 162 -11.17 -2.21 -2.62
CA PRO A 162 -11.56 -1.99 -4.02
C PRO A 162 -12.65 -0.93 -4.23
N ARG A 163 -13.59 -0.81 -3.27
CA ARG A 163 -14.67 0.20 -3.30
C ARG A 163 -14.18 1.61 -2.95
N GLN A 164 -12.98 1.75 -2.40
CA GLN A 164 -12.40 3.06 -2.08
C GLN A 164 -11.50 3.61 -3.19
N ILE A 165 -11.14 2.81 -4.21
CA ILE A 165 -10.19 3.26 -5.25
C ILE A 165 -10.72 4.55 -5.91
N PRO A 166 -9.94 5.64 -5.97
CA PRO A 166 -10.35 6.92 -6.54
C PRO A 166 -10.38 6.86 -8.07
N LEU A 167 -11.49 6.36 -8.62
CA LEU A 167 -11.72 6.11 -10.04
C LEU A 167 -12.84 7.01 -10.56
N ASP A 168 -12.57 7.76 -11.62
CA ASP A 168 -13.55 8.61 -12.32
C ASP A 168 -14.33 9.55 -11.38
N GLY A 169 -13.63 10.11 -10.39
CA GLY A 169 -14.23 11.04 -9.42
C GLY A 169 -14.87 10.40 -8.19
N GLU A 170 -14.89 9.06 -8.09
CA GLU A 170 -15.54 8.34 -6.99
C GLU A 170 -14.63 7.34 -6.26
N PRO A 171 -14.70 7.24 -4.92
CA PRO A 171 -15.54 8.06 -4.04
C PRO A 171 -14.91 9.45 -3.79
N ALA A 172 -15.74 10.49 -3.79
CA ALA A 172 -15.29 11.90 -3.80
C ALA A 172 -14.36 12.28 -2.63
N ASP A 173 -14.59 11.72 -1.44
CA ASP A 173 -13.74 11.93 -0.26
C ASP A 173 -12.33 11.38 -0.47
N VAL A 174 -12.20 10.18 -1.03
CA VAL A 174 -10.89 9.57 -1.30
C VAL A 174 -10.21 10.22 -2.50
N VAL A 175 -10.96 10.65 -3.52
CA VAL A 175 -10.43 11.44 -4.64
C VAL A 175 -9.81 12.75 -4.15
N ALA A 176 -10.50 13.46 -3.24
CA ALA A 176 -9.98 14.70 -2.67
C ALA A 176 -8.67 14.48 -1.89
N VAL A 177 -8.61 13.45 -1.05
CA VAL A 177 -7.38 13.09 -0.31
C VAL A 177 -6.26 12.71 -1.27
N ALA A 178 -6.55 11.90 -2.28
CA ALA A 178 -5.58 11.47 -3.26
C ALA A 178 -5.04 12.61 -4.13
N GLY A 179 -5.89 13.55 -4.52
CA GLY A 179 -5.46 14.78 -5.18
C GLY A 179 -4.55 15.62 -4.28
N ALA A 180 -4.90 15.76 -3.00
CA ALA A 180 -4.14 16.56 -2.04
C ALA A 180 -2.73 16.01 -1.79
N TYR A 181 -2.58 14.69 -1.56
CA TYR A 181 -1.23 14.11 -1.41
C TYR A 181 -0.47 14.05 -2.73
N ALA A 182 -1.14 13.88 -3.87
CA ALA A 182 -0.47 13.90 -5.18
C ALA A 182 0.19 15.25 -5.45
N ALA A 183 -0.55 16.36 -5.21
CA ALA A 183 -0.02 17.71 -5.33
C ALA A 183 1.15 17.97 -4.37
N TRP A 184 1.04 17.50 -3.13
CA TRP A 184 2.11 17.62 -2.14
C TRP A 184 3.36 16.82 -2.52
N LEU A 185 3.21 15.56 -2.96
CA LEU A 185 4.33 14.71 -3.41
C LEU A 185 5.10 15.33 -4.58
N ALA A 186 4.38 16.00 -5.50
CA ALA A 186 4.96 16.69 -6.65
C ALA A 186 5.72 17.98 -6.29
N ALA A 187 5.50 18.54 -5.10
CA ALA A 187 6.13 19.80 -4.66
C ALA A 187 7.18 19.60 -3.56
N THR A 188 7.03 18.59 -2.70
CA THR A 188 7.84 18.43 -1.49
C THR A 188 9.26 17.97 -1.80
N PRO A 189 10.31 18.61 -1.24
CA PRO A 189 11.70 18.18 -1.41
C PRO A 189 12.05 16.95 -0.56
N LEU A 190 11.07 16.36 0.15
CA LEU A 190 11.30 15.18 0.99
C LEU A 190 11.96 14.05 0.17
N PRO A 191 13.02 13.38 0.65
CA PRO A 191 13.62 12.26 -0.06
C PRO A 191 12.62 11.14 -0.34
N LYS A 192 12.62 10.62 -1.57
CA LYS A 192 11.73 9.54 -2.00
C LYS A 192 12.52 8.40 -2.65
N LEU A 193 12.07 7.17 -2.44
CA LEU A 193 12.53 5.98 -3.17
C LEU A 193 11.32 5.33 -3.84
N PHE A 194 11.29 5.37 -5.17
CA PHE A 194 10.35 4.60 -5.97
C PHE A 194 10.96 3.22 -6.28
N VAL A 195 10.31 2.17 -5.79
CA VAL A 195 10.62 0.79 -6.20
C VAL A 195 9.63 0.42 -7.31
N ASN A 196 10.11 0.46 -8.55
CA ASN A 196 9.37 0.13 -9.75
C ASN A 196 9.35 -1.40 -9.95
N GLY A 197 8.16 -2.00 -9.96
CA GLY A 197 7.98 -3.40 -10.31
C GLY A 197 7.98 -3.62 -11.82
N ASP A 198 8.62 -4.68 -12.29
CA ASP A 198 8.60 -5.11 -13.69
C ASP A 198 8.13 -6.59 -13.77
N PRO A 199 6.95 -6.88 -14.36
CA PRO A 199 6.11 -5.97 -15.15
C PRO A 199 5.28 -4.96 -14.33
N GLY A 200 5.16 -5.14 -13.01
CA GLY A 200 4.30 -4.32 -12.15
C GLY A 200 2.81 -4.53 -12.41
N PHE A 201 1.95 -3.76 -11.74
CA PHE A 201 0.50 -3.79 -11.95
C PHE A 201 -0.14 -2.40 -11.84
N LEU A 202 -0.12 -1.80 -10.65
CA LEU A 202 -0.80 -0.55 -10.33
C LEU A 202 0.02 0.68 -10.74
N THR A 203 1.32 0.70 -10.42
CA THR A 203 2.20 1.83 -10.77
C THR A 203 2.87 1.58 -12.12
N THR A 204 2.03 1.42 -13.14
CA THR A 204 2.44 1.27 -14.55
C THR A 204 1.86 2.41 -15.38
N GLY A 205 2.22 2.49 -16.66
CA GLY A 205 1.67 3.48 -17.60
C GLY A 205 1.70 4.93 -17.08
N ALA A 206 0.57 5.62 -17.17
CA ALA A 206 0.45 7.04 -16.80
C ALA A 206 0.67 7.31 -15.30
N LEU A 207 0.45 6.33 -14.42
CA LEU A 207 0.74 6.49 -12.99
C LEU A 207 2.24 6.46 -12.73
N ARG A 208 2.96 5.57 -13.42
CA ARG A 208 4.42 5.49 -13.34
C ARG A 208 5.09 6.76 -13.84
N GLU A 209 4.67 7.25 -15.00
CA GLU A 209 5.22 8.48 -15.54
C GLU A 209 4.89 9.69 -14.67
N PHE A 210 3.69 9.73 -14.06
CA PHE A 210 3.34 10.77 -13.09
C PHE A 210 4.29 10.76 -11.88
N CYS A 211 4.50 9.63 -11.22
CA CYS A 211 5.35 9.61 -10.03
C CYS A 211 6.83 9.84 -10.33
N ARG A 212 7.30 9.59 -11.56
CA ARG A 212 8.66 9.97 -12.01
C ARG A 212 8.91 11.47 -12.07
N THR A 213 7.85 12.29 -12.04
CA THR A 213 7.97 13.75 -11.96
C THR A 213 8.27 14.25 -10.55
N PHE A 214 8.16 13.41 -9.53
CA PHE A 214 8.33 13.81 -8.13
C PHE A 214 9.79 14.24 -7.84
N PRO A 215 10.02 15.40 -7.20
CA PRO A 215 11.38 15.90 -6.96
C PRO A 215 12.11 15.11 -5.86
N ASN A 216 13.44 15.11 -5.87
CA ASN A 216 14.28 14.40 -4.87
C ASN A 216 13.88 12.92 -4.71
N GLN A 217 13.69 12.24 -5.85
CA GLN A 217 13.33 10.83 -5.91
C GLN A 217 14.45 10.01 -6.54
N GLU A 218 14.72 8.88 -5.92
CA GLU A 218 15.51 7.80 -6.51
C GLU A 218 14.57 6.70 -7.01
N GLU A 219 14.98 5.99 -8.06
CA GLU A 219 14.23 4.86 -8.60
C GLU A 219 15.12 3.61 -8.65
N VAL A 220 14.55 2.48 -8.26
CA VAL A 220 15.13 1.15 -8.51
C VAL A 220 14.06 0.28 -9.16
N THR A 221 14.46 -0.55 -10.13
CA THR A 221 13.56 -1.54 -10.75
C THR A 221 13.85 -2.92 -10.18
N VAL A 222 12.79 -3.65 -9.86
CA VAL A 222 12.85 -5.05 -9.38
C VAL A 222 11.83 -5.90 -10.12
N THR A 223 12.11 -7.20 -10.25
CA THR A 223 11.15 -8.14 -10.84
C THR A 223 9.96 -8.34 -9.89
N GLY A 224 8.75 -8.17 -10.39
CA GLY A 224 7.54 -8.48 -9.62
C GLY A 224 6.27 -7.90 -10.21
N ALA A 225 5.15 -8.50 -9.80
CA ALA A 225 3.80 -8.00 -10.11
C ALA A 225 3.33 -7.03 -9.01
N HIS A 226 2.05 -7.11 -8.60
CA HIS A 226 1.50 -6.20 -7.59
C HIS A 226 2.08 -6.44 -6.18
N PHE A 227 2.20 -7.70 -5.75
CA PHE A 227 2.78 -8.06 -4.46
C PHE A 227 4.29 -8.26 -4.61
N VAL A 228 4.97 -7.23 -5.10
CA VAL A 228 6.40 -7.20 -5.46
C VAL A 228 7.33 -7.67 -4.34
N GLN A 229 6.90 -7.56 -3.08
CA GLN A 229 7.62 -8.04 -1.90
C GLN A 229 7.73 -9.56 -1.84
N GLU A 230 6.80 -10.29 -2.45
CA GLU A 230 6.89 -11.75 -2.55
C GLU A 230 7.85 -12.17 -3.66
N ASP A 231 8.00 -11.37 -4.71
CA ASP A 231 8.85 -11.68 -5.87
C ASP A 231 10.32 -11.24 -5.67
N SER A 232 10.54 -10.04 -5.11
CA SER A 232 11.87 -9.44 -4.96
C SER A 232 12.17 -8.91 -3.54
N PRO A 233 11.90 -9.66 -2.45
CA PRO A 233 12.04 -9.15 -1.08
C PRO A 233 13.45 -8.64 -0.75
N ASP A 234 14.48 -9.36 -1.18
CA ASP A 234 15.87 -9.02 -0.84
C ASP A 234 16.37 -7.78 -1.58
N ALA A 235 15.99 -7.64 -2.86
CA ALA A 235 16.34 -6.45 -3.65
C ALA A 235 15.68 -5.20 -3.07
N ILE A 236 14.39 -5.30 -2.71
CA ILE A 236 13.64 -4.24 -2.04
C ILE A 236 14.29 -3.91 -0.69
N GLY A 237 14.55 -4.91 0.15
CA GLY A 237 15.13 -4.73 1.47
C GLY A 237 16.48 -4.02 1.42
N ARG A 238 17.37 -4.41 0.50
CA ARG A 238 18.67 -3.74 0.30
C ARG A 238 18.51 -2.30 -0.18
N ALA A 239 17.62 -2.05 -1.14
CA ALA A 239 17.36 -0.70 -1.66
C ALA A 239 16.82 0.23 -0.56
N VAL A 240 15.85 -0.24 0.23
CA VAL A 240 15.30 0.50 1.37
C VAL A 240 16.37 0.75 2.42
N ALA A 241 17.18 -0.25 2.78
CA ALA A 241 18.25 -0.07 3.76
C ALA A 241 19.31 0.95 3.30
N ALA A 242 19.68 0.93 2.02
CA ALA A 242 20.59 1.92 1.43
C ALA A 242 19.98 3.34 1.45
N PHE A 243 18.70 3.46 1.10
CA PHE A 243 17.97 4.71 1.16
C PHE A 243 17.91 5.29 2.58
N VAL A 244 17.54 4.46 3.56
CA VAL A 244 17.49 4.84 4.98
C VAL A 244 18.86 5.31 5.49
N ARG A 245 19.96 4.62 5.17
CA ARG A 245 21.32 5.07 5.54
C ARG A 245 21.63 6.45 4.95
N ARG A 246 21.30 6.67 3.68
CA ARG A 246 21.63 7.90 2.96
C ARG A 246 20.90 9.10 3.52
N ILE A 247 19.59 8.98 3.71
CA ILE A 247 18.80 10.06 4.34
C ILE A 247 19.16 10.20 5.82
N GLY A 248 19.61 9.11 6.45
CA GLY A 248 20.24 8.97 7.77
C GLY A 248 21.48 9.84 7.99
N ALA A 249 22.37 9.86 7.00
CA ALA A 249 23.64 10.55 7.04
C ALA A 249 23.56 12.06 6.73
N ARG A 250 22.45 12.53 6.13
CA ARG A 250 22.23 13.94 5.78
C ARG A 250 21.88 14.84 6.99
N VAL A 251 22.31 14.49 8.20
CA VAL A 251 22.20 15.41 9.35
C VAL A 251 23.28 16.48 9.17
N VAL A 252 22.87 17.63 8.66
CA VAL A 252 23.62 18.90 8.74
C VAL A 252 22.94 19.75 9.80
#